data_AF-V4T256-F1
#
_entry.id   AF-V4T256-F1
#
_cell.length_a   1.000
_cell.length_b   1.000
_cell.length_c   1.000
_cell.angle_alpha   90.00
_cell.angle_beta   90.00
_cell.angle_gamma   90.00
#
_symmetry.space_group_name_H-M   'P 1'
#
loop_
_entity.id
_entity.type
_entity.pdbx_description
1 polymer ?
#
loop_
_entity_poly.entity_id
_entity_poly.type
_entity_poly.pdbx_seq_one_letter_code
_entity_poly.pdbx_strand_id
1 'polypeptide(L)'
;LVNLVFWRRFGDICNESNRRLKLNMRLVNLYKPYLFFQGIFDDTNSEKLRMAMRESGMELDSFNFDPKSIDWEDYFLNVHIPGLLRFAVK
;
A
#
# COMPACT_ATOMS: atom_id res chain seq x y z
N LEU A 1 -17.93 -6.16 -41.45
CA LEU A 1 -16.75 -5.46 -40.89
C LEU A 1 -17.05 -4.77 -39.56
N VAL A 2 -18.07 -3.91 -39.46
CA VAL A 2 -18.43 -3.17 -38.24
C VAL A 2 -18.70 -4.07 -37.02
N ASN A 3 -19.50 -5.14 -37.16
CA ASN A 3 -19.75 -6.07 -36.06
C ASN A 3 -18.49 -6.77 -35.55
N LEU A 4 -17.55 -7.13 -36.44
CA LEU A 4 -16.30 -7.79 -36.05
C LEU A 4 -15.41 -6.85 -35.22
N VAL A 5 -15.37 -5.57 -35.60
CA VAL A 5 -14.65 -4.52 -34.85
C VAL A 5 -15.31 -4.28 -33.49
N PHE A 6 -16.65 -4.26 -33.46
CA PHE A 6 -17.42 -4.13 -32.22
C PHE A 6 -17.15 -5.28 -31.24
N TRP A 7 -17.19 -6.54 -31.72
CA TRP A 7 -16.90 -7.71 -30.91
C TRP A 7 -15.46 -7.73 -30.37
N ARG A 8 -14.48 -7.32 -31.17
CA ARG A 8 -13.09 -7.18 -30.70
C ARG A 8 -12.98 -6.14 -29.59
N ARG A 9 -13.56 -4.95 -29.79
CA ARG A 9 -13.56 -3.89 -28.77
C ARG A 9 -14.24 -4.34 -27.48
N PHE A 10 -15.35 -5.05 -27.58
CA PHE A 10 -16.03 -5.61 -26.41
C PHE A 10 -15.16 -6.64 -25.68
N GLY A 11 -14.51 -7.53 -26.43
CA GLY A 11 -13.55 -8.49 -25.89
C GLY A 11 -12.38 -7.82 -25.15
N ASP A 12 -11.83 -6.75 -25.70
CA ASP A 12 -10.74 -5.99 -25.08
C ASP A 12 -11.18 -5.35 -23.74
N ILE A 13 -12.38 -4.77 -23.68
CA ILE A 13 -12.95 -4.19 -22.45
C ILE A 13 -13.16 -5.27 -21.39
N CYS A 14 -13.72 -6.42 -21.76
CA CYS A 14 -13.91 -7.54 -20.84
C CYS A 14 -12.57 -8.07 -20.32
N ASN A 15 -11.57 -8.20 -21.20
CA ASN A 15 -10.24 -8.65 -20.82
C ASN A 15 -9.54 -7.69 -19.87
N GLU A 16 -9.62 -6.38 -20.12
CA GLU A 16 -9.07 -5.36 -19.24
C GLU A 16 -9.75 -5.37 -17.86
N SER A 17 -11.07 -5.48 -17.85
CA SER A 17 -11.85 -5.57 -16.60
C SER A 17 -11.47 -6.81 -15.79
N ASN A 18 -11.32 -7.96 -16.44
CA ASN A 18 -10.89 -9.21 -15.80
C ASN A 18 -9.46 -9.09 -15.23
N ARG A 19 -8.55 -8.42 -15.96
CA ARG A 19 -7.19 -8.16 -15.48
C ARG A 19 -7.20 -7.30 -14.21
N ARG A 20 -8.00 -6.24 -14.18
CA ARG A 20 -8.17 -5.38 -12.99
C ARG A 20 -8.74 -6.14 -11.80
N LEU A 21 -9.78 -6.95 -12.01
CA LEU A 21 -10.36 -7.78 -10.95
C LEU A 21 -9.35 -8.77 -10.36
N LYS A 22 -8.54 -9.42 -11.21
CA LYS A 22 -7.48 -10.33 -10.74
C LYS A 22 -6.42 -9.61 -9.90
N LEU A 23 -6.00 -8.41 -10.31
CA LEU A 23 -5.08 -7.58 -9.54
C LEU A 23 -5.66 -7.21 -8.16
N ASN A 24 -6.92 -6.77 -8.12
CA ASN A 24 -7.60 -6.44 -6.87
C ASN A 24 -7.69 -7.66 -5.94
N MET A 25 -8.03 -8.84 -6.47
CA MET A 25 -8.05 -10.08 -5.68
C MET A 25 -6.67 -10.46 -5.11
N ARG A 26 -5.59 -10.23 -5.88
CA ARG A 26 -4.22 -10.44 -5.38
C ARG A 26 -3.89 -9.49 -4.23
N LEU A 27 -4.25 -8.20 -4.36
CA LEU A 27 -4.06 -7.22 -3.28
C LEU A 27 -4.86 -7.61 -2.03
N VAL A 28 -6.14 -7.98 -2.17
CA VAL A 28 -6.97 -8.44 -1.04
C VAL A 28 -6.33 -9.65 -0.34
N ASN A 29 -5.86 -10.63 -1.10
CA ASN A 29 -5.19 -11.80 -0.52
C ASN A 29 -3.88 -11.45 0.19
N LEU A 30 -3.12 -10.50 -0.34
CA LEU A 30 -1.87 -10.03 0.25
C LEU A 30 -2.10 -9.29 1.57
N TYR A 31 -3.15 -8.47 1.64
CA TYR A 31 -3.48 -7.71 2.86
C TYR A 31 -4.29 -8.51 3.88
N LYS A 32 -4.87 -9.66 3.49
CA LYS A 32 -5.63 -10.56 4.35
C LYS A 32 -4.98 -10.80 5.73
N PRO A 33 -3.71 -11.22 5.85
CA PRO A 33 -3.12 -11.48 7.16
C PRO A 33 -3.08 -10.24 8.06
N TYR A 34 -2.99 -9.03 7.50
CA TYR A 34 -2.97 -7.78 8.27
C TYR A 34 -4.37 -7.32 8.66
N LEU A 35 -5.34 -7.41 7.74
CA LEU A 35 -6.73 -6.98 7.98
C LEU A 35 -7.48 -7.87 8.97
N PHE A 36 -7.16 -9.17 9.01
CA PHE A 36 -7.80 -10.13 9.92
C PHE A 36 -6.94 -10.44 11.15
N PHE A 37 -5.81 -9.76 11.33
CA PHE A 37 -5.05 -9.87 12.56
C PHE A 37 -5.80 -9.19 13.70
N GLN A 38 -5.92 -9.85 14.86
CA GLN A 38 -6.64 -9.30 16.01
C GLN A 38 -5.81 -8.31 16.84
N GLY A 39 -4.55 -8.06 16.47
CA GLY A 39 -3.70 -7.08 17.11
C GLY A 39 -3.75 -5.72 16.41
N ILE A 40 -3.45 -4.68 17.18
CA ILE A 40 -3.26 -3.32 16.66
C ILE A 40 -1.77 -3.10 16.46
N PHE A 41 -1.41 -2.59 15.28
CA PHE A 41 -0.08 -2.09 15.00
C PHE A 41 -0.06 -0.60 15.34
N ASP A 42 0.31 -0.27 16.57
CA ASP A 42 0.50 1.12 17.00
C ASP A 42 1.99 1.51 17.03
N ASP A 43 2.24 2.80 17.25
CA ASP A 43 3.57 3.38 17.37
C ASP A 43 3.95 3.71 18.83
N THR A 44 3.25 3.14 19.81
CA THR A 44 3.40 3.50 21.24
C THR A 44 4.85 3.38 21.72
N ASN A 45 5.56 2.33 21.30
CA ASN A 45 6.96 2.13 21.70
C ASN A 45 7.92 3.10 21.01
N SER A 46 7.68 3.41 19.73
CA SER A 46 8.46 4.41 18.99
C SER A 46 8.24 5.82 19.55
N GLU A 47 6.99 6.14 19.92
CA GLU A 47 6.65 7.40 20.61
C GLU A 47 7.42 7.53 21.93
N LYS A 48 7.38 6.50 22.78
CA LYS A 48 8.12 6.47 24.06
C LYS A 48 9.61 6.64 23.86
N LEU A 49 10.18 5.94 22.87
CA LEU A 49 11.60 6.07 22.53
C LEU A 49 11.93 7.50 22.10
N ARG A 50 11.09 8.11 21.24
CA ARG A 50 11.26 9.49 20.80
C ARG A 50 11.19 10.47 21.96
N MET A 51 10.30 10.27 22.94
CA MET A 51 10.25 11.11 24.14
C MET A 51 11.52 10.95 25.00
N ALA A 52 11.97 9.72 25.24
CA ALA A 52 13.21 9.47 26.00
C ALA A 52 14.45 10.07 25.32
N MET A 53 14.53 10.04 23.99
CA MET A 53 15.61 10.68 23.23
C MET A 53 15.59 12.20 23.40
N ARG A 54 14.41 12.84 23.38
CA ARG A 54 14.26 14.28 23.65
C ARG A 54 14.76 14.65 25.05
N GLU A 55 14.41 13.85 26.06
CA GLU A 55 14.80 14.09 27.45
C GLU A 55 16.30 13.90 27.69
N SER A 56 16.93 12.98 26.98
CA SER A 56 18.39 12.71 27.08
C SER A 56 19.26 13.72 26.31
N GLY A 57 18.66 14.67 25.60
CA GLY A 57 19.40 15.65 24.79
C GLY A 57 20.04 15.05 23.52
N MET A 58 19.63 13.84 23.13
CA MET A 58 20.07 13.20 21.90
C MET A 58 19.36 13.85 20.71
N GLU A 59 20.08 14.00 19.59
CA GLU A 59 19.55 14.64 18.39
C GLU A 59 18.38 13.82 17.82
N LEU A 60 17.21 14.45 17.72
CA LEU A 60 15.98 13.78 17.29
C LEU A 60 16.07 13.22 15.87
N ASP A 61 16.88 13.88 15.03
CA ASP A 61 17.12 13.50 13.64
C ASP A 61 17.80 12.13 13.52
N SER A 62 18.43 11.64 14.59
CA SER A 62 18.99 10.28 14.63
C SER A 62 17.91 9.19 14.59
N PHE A 63 16.66 9.50 14.98
CA PHE A 63 15.55 8.54 14.97
C PHE A 63 14.20 9.24 14.73
N ASN A 64 13.98 9.71 13.50
CA ASN A 64 12.73 10.38 13.11
C ASN A 64 11.65 9.39 12.63
N PHE A 65 11.33 8.39 13.46
CA PHE A 65 10.22 7.46 13.18
C PHE A 65 8.91 8.03 13.75
N ASP A 66 8.33 9.01 13.06
CA ASP A 66 7.00 9.55 13.37
C ASP A 66 6.02 9.24 12.23
N PRO A 67 5.11 8.27 12.40
CA PRO A 67 4.08 7.94 11.41
C PRO A 67 3.21 9.14 11.00
N LYS A 68 3.07 10.15 11.87
CA LYS A 68 2.27 11.36 11.58
C LYS A 68 2.99 12.33 10.64
N SER A 69 4.30 12.20 10.47
CA SER A 69 5.09 13.01 9.54
C SER A 69 4.98 12.53 8.08
N ILE A 70 4.42 11.34 7.87
CA ILE A 70 4.27 10.74 6.54
C ILE A 70 3.01 11.31 5.88
N ASP A 71 3.17 11.83 4.66
CA ASP A 71 2.04 12.01 3.75
C ASP A 71 1.56 10.63 3.29
N TRP A 72 0.57 10.09 4.00
CA TRP A 72 0.07 8.75 3.74
C TRP A 72 -0.59 8.62 2.37
N GLU A 73 -1.24 9.67 1.88
CA GLU A 73 -1.88 9.63 0.56
C GLU A 73 -0.83 9.53 -0.53
N ASP A 74 0.17 10.41 -0.51
CA ASP A 74 1.30 10.36 -1.43
C ASP A 74 2.06 9.04 -1.34
N TYR A 75 2.39 8.60 -0.12
CA TYR A 75 3.11 7.35 0.10
C TYR A 75 2.36 6.15 -0.49
N PHE A 76 1.05 6.02 -0.25
CA PHE A 76 0.30 4.87 -0.77
C PHE A 76 0.20 4.89 -2.29
N LEU A 77 -0.09 6.05 -2.87
CA LEU A 77 -0.32 6.21 -4.31
C LEU A 77 0.97 6.10 -5.13
N ASN A 78 2.04 6.73 -4.65
CA ASN A 78 3.26 6.93 -5.44
C ASN A 78 4.40 6.00 -5.06
N VAL A 79 4.37 5.41 -3.85
CA VAL A 79 5.45 4.52 -3.36
C VAL A 79 4.95 3.11 -3.11
N HIS A 80 3.97 2.94 -2.22
CA HIS A 80 3.59 1.65 -1.66
C HIS A 80 2.92 0.73 -2.68
N ILE A 81 1.81 1.16 -3.30
CA ILE A 81 1.08 0.35 -4.28
C ILE A 81 1.94 0.06 -5.52
N PRO A 82 2.63 1.05 -6.14
CA PRO A 82 3.52 0.78 -7.26
C PRO A 82 4.66 -0.20 -6.91
N GLY A 83 5.29 -0.04 -5.73
CA GLY A 83 6.33 -0.93 -5.25
C GLY A 83 5.82 -2.36 -5.05
N LEU A 84 4.66 -2.50 -4.41
CA LEU A 84 3.97 -3.78 -4.25
C LEU A 84 3.70 -4.48 -5.58
N LEU A 85 3.13 -3.75 -6.55
CA LEU A 85 2.84 -4.29 -7.87
C LEU A 85 4.11 -4.70 -8.63
N ARG A 86 5.22 -3.99 -8.41
CA ARG A 86 6.50 -4.28 -9.07
C ARG A 86 7.24 -5.47 -8.46
N PHE A 87 7.19 -5.64 -7.14
CA PHE A 87 8.10 -6.57 -6.44
C PHE A 87 7.39 -7.70 -5.70
N ALA A 88 6.17 -7.49 -5.19
CA ALA A 88 5.46 -8.47 -4.37
C ALA A 88 4.40 -9.25 -5.18
N VAL A 89 3.73 -8.56 -6.12
CA VAL A 89 2.69 -9.17 -6.95
C VAL A 89 3.33 -9.70 -8.24
N LYS A 90 3.67 -10.99 -8.26
CA LYS A 90 4.00 -11.73 -9.50
C LYS A 90 2.71 -12.18 -10.20
#